data_AF-A0A7C2J0N9-F1
#
_entry.id   AF-A0A7C2J0N9-F1
#
_cell.length_a   1.000
_cell.length_b   1.000
_cell.length_c   1.000
_cell.angle_alpha   90.00
_cell.angle_beta   90.00
_cell.angle_gamma   90.00
#
_symmetry.space_group_name_H-M   'P 1'
#
loop_
_entity.id
_entity.type
_entity.pdbx_description
1 polymer ?
#
loop_
_entity_poly.entity_id
_entity_poly.type
_entity_poly.pdbx_seq_one_letter_code
_entity_poly.pdbx_strand_id
1 'polypeptide(L)'
;MQQVEVKSWLTGEVLLSTEAESLKEALEKAVDEGKDLAYASLDGASLVRARLDGASLDGARLDGASLDGASLDGASLVRARLDGASLD
;
A
#
# COMPACT_ATOMS: atom_id res chain seq x y z
N MET A 1 0.45 -14.17 -12.95
CA MET A 1 1.31 -13.05 -12.52
C MET A 1 1.36 -12.02 -13.62
N GLN A 2 1.35 -10.75 -13.23
CA GLN A 2 1.53 -9.59 -14.09
C GLN A 2 2.51 -8.63 -13.42
N GLN A 3 3.13 -7.77 -14.20
CA GLN A 3 3.93 -6.68 -13.66
C GLN A 3 3.04 -5.72 -12.87
N VAL A 4 3.36 -5.53 -11.59
CA VAL A 4 2.74 -4.53 -10.72
C VAL A 4 3.76 -3.45 -10.43
N GLU A 5 3.37 -2.20 -10.65
CA GLU A 5 4.16 -1.02 -10.30
C GLU A 5 3.42 -0.17 -9.28
N VAL A 6 4.13 0.26 -8.23
CA VAL A 6 3.66 1.28 -7.29
C VAL A 6 4.56 2.49 -7.43
N LYS A 7 3.94 3.65 -7.65
CA LYS A 7 4.66 4.91 -7.84
C LYS A 7 4.45 5.83 -6.66
N SER A 8 5.44 6.67 -6.41
CA SER A 8 5.32 7.81 -5.52
C SER A 8 4.42 8.86 -6.16
N TRP A 9 3.37 9.30 -5.46
CA TRP A 9 2.58 10.45 -5.93
C TRP A 9 3.33 11.78 -5.76
N LEU A 10 4.39 11.79 -4.94
CA LEU A 10 5.20 12.98 -4.67
C LEU A 10 6.26 13.20 -5.76
N THR A 11 6.99 12.14 -6.14
CA THR A 11 8.13 12.22 -7.08
C THR A 11 7.84 11.63 -8.45
N GLY A 12 6.82 10.76 -8.57
CA GLY A 12 6.55 9.96 -9.77
C GLY A 12 7.45 8.74 -9.93
N GLU A 13 8.40 8.53 -9.02
CA GLU A 13 9.34 7.40 -9.05
C GLU A 13 8.64 6.07 -8.76
N VAL A 14 9.16 4.99 -9.33
CA VAL A 14 8.69 3.63 -9.06
C VAL A 14 9.29 3.16 -7.74
N LEU A 15 8.45 3.03 -6.71
CA LEU A 15 8.82 2.52 -5.38
C LEU A 15 8.91 0.99 -5.38
N LEU A 16 8.04 0.35 -6.15
CA LEU A 16 7.97 -1.10 -6.29
C LEU A 16 7.71 -1.45 -7.75
N SER A 17 8.48 -2.38 -8.29
CA SER A 17 8.17 -3.10 -9.54
C SER A 17 8.39 -4.59 -9.28
N THR A 18 7.35 -5.40 -9.40
CA THR A 18 7.45 -6.85 -9.18
C THR A 18 6.36 -7.59 -9.95
N GLU A 19 6.60 -8.88 -10.21
CA GLU A 19 5.57 -9.78 -10.72
C GLU A 19 4.72 -10.28 -9.55
N ALA A 20 3.40 -10.06 -9.62
CA ALA A 20 2.44 -10.53 -8.63
C ALA A 20 1.08 -10.84 -9.29
N GLU A 21 0.20 -11.55 -8.61
CA GLU A 21 -1.18 -11.76 -9.07
C GLU A 21 -2.07 -10.54 -8.81
N SER A 22 -1.75 -9.74 -7.80
CA SER A 22 -2.52 -8.55 -7.42
C SER A 22 -1.65 -7.46 -6.78
N LEU A 23 -2.19 -6.23 -6.70
CA LEU A 23 -1.55 -5.14 -5.95
C LEU A 23 -1.39 -5.50 -4.47
N LYS A 24 -2.40 -6.12 -3.86
CA LYS A 24 -2.34 -6.62 -2.49
C LYS A 24 -1.11 -7.50 -2.28
N GLU A 25 -0.95 -8.54 -3.10
CA GLU A 25 0.18 -9.48 -2.98
C GLU A 25 1.52 -8.77 -3.19
N ALA A 26 1.59 -7.84 -4.15
CA ALA A 26 2.80 -7.06 -4.38
C ALA A 26 3.19 -6.22 -3.15
N LEU A 27 2.21 -5.62 -2.48
CA LEU A 27 2.45 -4.86 -1.25
C LEU A 27 2.82 -5.74 -0.07
N GLU A 28 2.17 -6.89 0.13
CA GLU A 28 2.56 -7.85 1.19
C GLU A 28 4.01 -8.29 1.02
N LYS A 29 4.40 -8.63 -0.21
CA LYS A 29 5.79 -8.97 -0.53
C LYS A 29 6.74 -7.80 -0.29
N ALA A 30 6.33 -6.58 -0.64
CA ALA A 30 7.13 -5.39 -0.38
C ALA A 30 7.35 -5.15 1.12
N VAL A 31 6.32 -5.38 1.94
CA VAL A 31 6.39 -5.30 3.40
C VAL A 31 7.31 -6.39 3.95
N ASP A 32 7.19 -7.63 3.49
CA ASP A 32 8.07 -8.75 3.88
C ASP A 32 9.55 -8.47 3.52
N GLU A 33 9.80 -7.74 2.43
CA GLU A 33 11.13 -7.29 1.99
C GLU A 33 11.62 -6.01 2.71
N GLY A 34 10.80 -5.41 3.58
CA GLY A 34 11.13 -4.17 4.29
C GLY A 34 11.23 -2.95 3.38
N LYS A 35 10.50 -2.92 2.27
CA LYS A 35 10.50 -1.79 1.33
C LYS A 35 9.77 -0.60 1.92
N ASP A 36 10.33 0.58 1.64
CA ASP A 36 9.66 1.83 1.95
C ASP A 36 8.55 2.11 0.93
N LEU A 37 7.32 2.24 1.41
CA LEU A 37 6.13 2.58 0.62
C LEU A 37 5.66 4.00 0.94
N ALA A 38 6.52 4.84 1.53
CA ALA A 38 6.23 6.24 1.77
C ALA A 38 5.86 6.95 0.46
N TYR A 39 4.83 7.79 0.55
CA TYR A 39 4.24 8.50 -0.59
C TYR A 39 3.72 7.59 -1.71
N ALA A 40 3.47 6.31 -1.45
CA ALA A 40 2.86 5.42 -2.45
C ALA A 40 1.47 5.92 -2.89
N SER A 41 1.21 5.80 -4.19
CA SER A 41 -0.09 6.05 -4.80
C SER A 41 -0.92 4.76 -4.78
N LEU A 42 -1.83 4.65 -3.83
CA LEU A 42 -2.69 3.47 -3.58
C LEU A 42 -4.19 3.85 -3.57
N ASP A 43 -4.56 4.97 -4.18
CA ASP A 43 -5.94 5.44 -4.28
C ASP A 43 -6.84 4.37 -4.94
N GLY A 44 -7.98 4.09 -4.30
CA GLY A 44 -8.96 3.09 -4.76
C GLY A 44 -8.48 1.63 -4.70
N ALA A 45 -7.33 1.36 -4.07
CA ALA A 45 -6.77 0.00 -4.02
C ALA A 45 -7.69 -0.97 -3.26
N SER A 46 -7.82 -2.19 -3.78
CA SER A 46 -8.43 -3.30 -3.05
C SER A 46 -7.34 -4.00 -2.23
N LEU A 47 -7.32 -3.72 -0.93
CA LEU A 47 -6.37 -4.24 0.06
C LEU A 47 -7.09 -5.07 1.14
N VAL A 48 -8.24 -5.66 0.78
CA VAL A 48 -9.05 -6.49 1.67
C VAL A 48 -8.20 -7.65 2.22
N ARG A 49 -8.12 -7.74 3.55
CA ARG A 49 -7.31 -8.71 4.28
C ARG A 49 -5.82 -8.70 3.87
N ALA A 50 -5.28 -7.55 3.49
CA ALA A 50 -3.85 -7.40 3.24
C ALA A 50 -3.05 -7.52 4.54
N ARG A 51 -1.89 -8.17 4.49
CA ARG A 51 -0.92 -8.19 5.59
C ARG A 51 0.09 -7.06 5.41
N LEU A 52 -0.17 -5.93 6.06
CA LEU A 52 0.64 -4.70 5.98
C LEU A 52 1.25 -4.36 7.34
N ASP A 53 1.48 -5.36 8.18
CA ASP A 53 2.10 -5.21 9.50
C ASP A 53 3.49 -4.59 9.37
N GLY A 54 3.76 -3.53 10.13
CA GLY A 54 5.02 -2.80 10.08
C GLY A 54 5.28 -1.99 8.80
N ALA A 55 4.30 -1.88 7.88
CA ALA A 55 4.50 -1.15 6.63
C ALA A 55 4.82 0.34 6.84
N SER A 56 5.77 0.87 6.07
CA SER A 56 6.03 2.32 5.97
C SER A 56 5.12 2.93 4.91
N LEU A 57 3.97 3.46 5.30
CA LEU A 57 2.97 4.12 4.42
C LEU A 57 2.89 5.63 4.69
N ASP A 58 3.97 6.22 5.18
CA ASP A 58 4.01 7.65 5.52
C ASP A 58 3.72 8.52 4.30
N GLY A 59 2.74 9.41 4.42
CA GLY A 59 2.30 10.25 3.31
C GLY A 59 1.65 9.49 2.16
N ALA A 60 1.41 8.18 2.25
CA ALA A 60 0.76 7.42 1.18
C ALA A 60 -0.66 7.94 0.91
N ARG A 61 -1.12 7.77 -0.34
CA ARG A 61 -2.50 8.06 -0.73
C ARG A 61 -3.28 6.77 -0.81
N LEU A 62 -4.30 6.65 0.03
CA LEU A 62 -5.21 5.51 0.15
C LEU A 62 -6.67 6.00 0.02
N ASP A 63 -6.92 7.11 -0.68
CA ASP A 63 -8.26 7.66 -0.79
C ASP A 63 -9.16 6.64 -1.50
N GLY A 64 -10.30 6.30 -0.89
CA GLY A 64 -11.23 5.27 -1.41
C GLY A 64 -10.70 3.83 -1.40
N ALA A 65 -9.56 3.54 -0.77
CA ALA A 65 -9.04 2.18 -0.68
C ALA A 65 -9.91 1.31 0.25
N SER A 66 -10.08 0.03 -0.09
CA SER A 66 -10.74 -0.95 0.79
C SER A 66 -9.67 -1.71 1.58
N LEU A 67 -9.60 -1.44 2.88
CA LEU A 67 -8.69 -2.05 3.87
C LEU A 67 -9.45 -3.01 4.80
N ASP A 68 -10.63 -3.48 4.41
CA ASP A 68 -11.49 -4.31 5.26
C ASP A 68 -10.76 -5.59 5.70
N GLY A 69 -10.67 -5.78 7.01
CA GLY A 69 -9.89 -6.84 7.66
C GLY A 69 -8.38 -6.85 7.34
N ALA A 70 -7.78 -5.76 6.83
CA ALA A 70 -6.34 -5.65 6.65
C ALA A 70 -5.62 -5.58 8.02
N SER A 71 -4.47 -6.26 8.12
CA SER A 71 -3.60 -6.17 9.28
C SER A 71 -2.62 -5.01 9.08
N LEU A 72 -2.64 -4.05 10.00
CA LEU A 72 -1.81 -2.83 9.97
C LEU A 72 -1.02 -2.69 11.28
N ASP A 73 -0.78 -3.79 12.00
CA ASP A 73 -0.14 -3.73 13.31
C ASP A 73 1.27 -3.18 13.17
N GLY A 74 1.55 -2.06 13.84
CA GLY A 74 2.84 -1.38 13.75
C GLY A 74 3.11 -0.66 12.43
N ALA A 75 2.15 -0.60 11.50
CA ALA A 75 2.28 0.19 10.28
C ALA A 75 2.34 1.70 10.61
N SER A 76 3.20 2.43 9.91
CA SER A 76 3.25 3.89 9.99
C SER A 76 2.41 4.49 8.86
N LEU A 77 1.41 5.29 9.23
CA LEU A 77 0.51 6.02 8.32
C LEU A 77 0.61 7.53 8.54
N VAL A 78 1.76 8.03 8.97
CA VAL A 78 1.92 9.44 9.32
C VAL A 78 1.66 10.29 8.08
N ARG A 79 0.69 11.20 8.16
CA ARG A 79 0.24 12.05 7.04
C ARG A 79 -0.33 11.28 5.84
N ALA A 80 -0.65 9.99 5.98
CA ALA A 80 -1.36 9.26 4.94
C ALA A 80 -2.76 9.87 4.71
N ARG A 81 -3.24 9.81 3.47
CA ARG A 81 -4.60 10.24 3.10
C ARG A 81 -5.49 9.00 2.98
N LEU A 82 -6.60 8.99 3.71
CA LEU A 82 -7.53 7.86 3.84
C LEU A 82 -8.96 8.32 3.55
N ASP A 83 -9.14 9.38 2.75
CA ASP A 83 -10.47 9.97 2.55
C ASP A 83 -11.37 8.94 1.84
N GLY A 84 -12.42 8.49 2.52
CA GLY A 84 -13.34 7.48 1.99
C GLY A 84 -12.78 6.05 1.97
N ALA A 85 -11.66 5.77 2.64
CA ALA A 85 -11.18 4.41 2.82
C ALA A 85 -12.12 3.60 3.72
N SER A 86 -12.27 2.31 3.42
CA SER A 86 -13.07 1.35 4.20
C SER A 86 -12.16 0.52 5.12
N LEU A 87 -12.55 0.33 6.38
CA LEU A 87 -11.76 -0.31 7.46
C LEU A 87 -12.62 -1.26 8.32
N ASP A 88 -13.63 -1.88 7.71
CA ASP A 88 -14.61 -2.73 8.42
C ASP A 88 -14.03 -4.10 8.86
#